data_AF-A0A024UNN0-F1
#
_entry.id   AF-A0A024UNN0-F1
#
_cell.length_a   1.000
_cell.length_b   1.000
_cell.length_c   1.000
_cell.angle_alpha   90.00
_cell.angle_beta   90.00
_cell.angle_gamma   90.00
#
_symmetry.space_group_name_H-M   'P 1'
#
loop_
_entity.id
_entity.type
_entity.pdbx_description
1 polymer ?
#
loop_
_entity_poly.entity_id
_entity_poly.type
_entity_poly.pdbx_seq_one_letter_code
_entity_poly.pdbx_strand_id
1 'polypeptide(L)'
;MREYKRYTSHIEALQSTDQLPFLMHVGACIDPFYKRRIAMFDLGKSHGDVTETEWVAWFMEAHDEEPAELDALKRRLQIAVQFDTRILDADNGQEWVLHQEGKLVVGIITKAITPAPLQVAVTKQFQLQQNKVLKADVFRFIKWLR
;
A
#
# COMPACT_ATOMS: atom_id res chain seq x y z
N MET A 1 -1.31 5.59 -17.43
CA MET A 1 -2.53 4.82 -17.81
C MET A 1 -2.87 4.68 -19.30
N ARG A 2 -2.56 5.65 -20.19
CA ARG A 2 -2.90 5.57 -21.63
C ARG A 2 -2.27 4.38 -22.38
N GLU A 3 -1.02 4.05 -22.08
CA GLU A 3 -0.32 2.93 -22.73
C GLU A 3 -0.91 1.55 -22.37
N TYR A 4 -1.38 1.36 -21.12
CA TYR A 4 -2.04 0.12 -20.73
C TYR A 4 -3.35 -0.10 -21.51
N LYS A 5 -4.22 0.93 -21.57
CA LYS A 5 -5.46 0.88 -22.38
C LYS A 5 -5.15 0.55 -23.84
N ARG A 6 -4.11 1.15 -24.41
CA ARG A 6 -3.66 0.89 -25.78
C ARG A 6 -3.23 -0.57 -25.94
N TYR A 7 -2.42 -1.10 -25.03
CA TYR A 7 -2.02 -2.52 -25.03
C TYR A 7 -3.24 -3.45 -24.97
N THR A 8 -4.19 -3.23 -24.05
CA THR A 8 -5.39 -4.06 -23.92
C THR A 8 -6.20 -4.05 -25.22
N SER A 9 -6.43 -2.89 -25.83
CA SER A 9 -7.16 -2.80 -27.10
C SER A 9 -6.46 -3.48 -28.27
N HIS A 10 -5.13 -3.49 -28.33
CA HIS A 10 -4.39 -4.24 -29.36
C HIS A 10 -4.54 -5.75 -29.14
N ILE A 11 -4.49 -6.24 -27.90
CA ILE A 11 -4.64 -7.65 -27.58
C ILE A 11 -6.07 -8.13 -27.87
N GLU A 12 -7.08 -7.37 -27.49
CA GLU A 12 -8.49 -7.65 -27.81
C GLU A 12 -8.72 -7.71 -29.33
N ALA A 13 -8.12 -6.82 -30.10
CA ALA A 13 -8.21 -6.82 -31.56
C ALA A 13 -7.52 -8.03 -32.22
N LEU A 14 -6.59 -8.69 -31.53
CA LEU A 14 -5.88 -9.89 -31.99
C LEU A 14 -6.58 -11.19 -31.57
N GLN A 15 -7.66 -11.13 -30.77
CA GLN A 15 -8.43 -12.31 -30.41
C GLN A 15 -9.15 -12.87 -31.64
N SER A 16 -8.85 -14.12 -31.99
CA SER A 16 -9.57 -14.88 -33.01
C SER A 16 -10.00 -16.22 -32.43
N THR A 17 -10.95 -16.90 -33.08
CA THR A 17 -11.47 -18.20 -32.63
C THR A 17 -10.39 -19.25 -32.42
N ASP A 18 -9.23 -19.10 -33.09
CA ASP A 18 -8.10 -20.03 -33.06
C ASP A 18 -6.88 -19.52 -32.28
N GLN A 19 -6.88 -18.27 -31.80
CA GLN A 19 -5.78 -17.69 -31.00
C GLN A 19 -6.31 -16.76 -29.90
N LEU A 20 -6.07 -17.14 -28.65
CA LEU A 20 -6.17 -16.25 -27.49
C LEU A 20 -4.78 -15.69 -27.16
N PRO A 21 -4.43 -14.48 -27.63
CA PRO A 21 -3.22 -13.81 -27.16
C PRO A 21 -3.27 -13.64 -25.63
N PHE A 22 -2.15 -13.93 -24.97
CA PHE A 22 -2.05 -13.88 -23.51
C PHE A 22 -2.11 -12.44 -23.03
N LEU A 23 -3.17 -12.10 -22.30
CA LEU A 23 -3.27 -10.85 -21.56
C LEU A 23 -2.67 -11.08 -20.16
N MET A 24 -1.54 -10.44 -19.88
CA MET A 24 -0.94 -10.51 -18.54
C MET A 24 -1.85 -9.79 -17.54
N HIS A 25 -2.22 -10.51 -16.49
CA HIS A 25 -3.01 -9.96 -15.40
C HIS A 25 -2.22 -8.87 -14.65
N VAL A 26 -2.85 -7.73 -14.38
CA VAL A 26 -2.29 -6.62 -13.59
C VAL A 26 -1.82 -7.14 -12.24
N GLY A 27 -2.62 -7.97 -11.57
CA GLY A 27 -2.22 -8.56 -10.30
C GLY A 27 -1.00 -9.48 -10.40
N ALA A 28 -0.69 -10.02 -11.58
CA ALA A 28 0.50 -10.85 -11.80
C ALA A 28 1.75 -10.03 -12.13
N CYS A 29 1.59 -8.79 -12.60
CA CYS A 29 2.70 -7.84 -12.82
C CYS A 29 3.19 -7.17 -11.55
N ILE A 30 2.40 -7.19 -10.47
CA ILE A 30 2.76 -6.56 -9.21
C ILE A 30 3.59 -7.55 -8.39
N ASP A 31 4.77 -7.10 -7.96
CA ASP A 31 5.63 -7.87 -7.07
C ASP A 31 4.86 -8.33 -5.81
N PRO A 32 5.02 -9.59 -5.35
CA PRO A 32 4.24 -10.14 -4.24
C PRO A 32 4.25 -9.31 -2.96
N PHE A 33 5.35 -8.60 -2.66
CA PHE A 33 5.44 -7.72 -1.51
C PHE A 33 4.49 -6.53 -1.65
N TYR A 34 4.60 -5.81 -2.78
CA TYR A 34 3.73 -4.66 -3.05
C TYR A 34 2.28 -5.08 -3.21
N LYS A 35 2.01 -6.24 -3.80
CA LYS A 35 0.66 -6.79 -3.96
C LYS A 35 -0.05 -6.98 -2.62
N ARG A 36 0.65 -7.48 -1.60
CA ARG A 36 0.09 -7.60 -0.23
C ARG A 36 -0.22 -6.24 0.39
N ARG A 37 0.66 -5.27 0.20
CA ARG A 37 0.51 -3.92 0.75
C ARG A 37 -0.64 -3.17 0.08
N ILE A 38 -0.70 -3.16 -1.24
CA ILE A 38 -1.76 -2.48 -2.00
C ILE A 38 -3.12 -3.10 -1.69
N ALA A 39 -3.22 -4.44 -1.68
CA ALA A 39 -4.46 -5.12 -1.33
C ALA A 39 -4.99 -4.68 0.04
N MET A 40 -4.09 -4.53 1.01
CA MET A 40 -4.46 -4.15 2.37
C MET A 40 -4.73 -2.65 2.52
N PHE A 41 -3.83 -1.80 2.03
CA PHE A 41 -3.88 -0.35 2.23
C PHE A 41 -4.88 0.33 1.32
N ASP A 42 -4.99 -0.10 0.08
CA ASP A 42 -5.80 0.63 -0.89
C ASP A 42 -7.16 -0.07 -1.05
N LEU A 43 -7.16 -1.41 -1.05
CA LEU A 43 -8.35 -2.21 -1.29
C LEU A 43 -9.00 -2.77 -0.01
N GLY A 44 -8.33 -2.75 1.14
CA GLY A 44 -8.86 -3.24 2.42
C GLY A 44 -9.08 -4.76 2.49
N LYS A 45 -8.47 -5.52 1.58
CA LYS A 45 -8.65 -6.96 1.42
C LYS A 45 -7.34 -7.73 1.62
N SER A 46 -7.42 -9.04 1.82
CA SER A 46 -6.25 -9.89 1.64
C SER A 46 -5.90 -9.97 0.16
N HIS A 47 -4.62 -10.01 -0.19
CA HIS A 47 -4.17 -10.12 -1.58
C HIS A 47 -4.72 -11.33 -2.35
N GLY A 48 -5.11 -12.41 -1.67
CA GLY A 48 -5.75 -13.57 -2.28
C GLY A 48 -7.24 -13.36 -2.59
N ASP A 49 -7.88 -12.39 -1.95
CA ASP A 49 -9.31 -12.08 -2.09
C ASP A 49 -9.55 -10.94 -3.09
N VAL A 50 -8.49 -10.29 -3.59
CA VAL A 50 -8.59 -9.22 -4.59
C VAL A 50 -8.72 -9.83 -5.97
N THR A 51 -9.84 -9.55 -6.62
CA THR A 51 -10.11 -10.00 -7.99
C THR A 51 -9.28 -9.23 -9.01
N GLU A 52 -9.04 -9.81 -10.18
CA GLU A 52 -8.32 -9.12 -11.24
C GLU A 52 -9.00 -7.81 -11.66
N THR A 53 -10.33 -7.78 -11.69
CA THR A 53 -11.10 -6.57 -11.99
C THR A 53 -10.85 -5.46 -10.98
N GLU A 54 -10.63 -5.80 -9.71
CA GLU A 54 -10.29 -4.82 -8.67
C GLU A 54 -8.84 -4.35 -8.79
N TRP A 55 -7.92 -5.23 -9.17
CA TRP A 55 -6.55 -4.84 -9.52
C TRP A 55 -6.52 -3.87 -10.69
N VAL A 56 -7.30 -4.15 -11.74
CA VAL A 56 -7.44 -3.27 -12.92
C VAL A 56 -8.10 -1.96 -12.52
N ALA A 57 -9.19 -1.97 -11.74
CA ALA A 57 -9.85 -0.74 -11.29
C ALA A 57 -8.92 0.15 -10.47
N TRP A 58 -8.22 -0.43 -9.49
CA TRP A 58 -7.21 0.28 -8.69
C TRP A 58 -6.10 0.86 -9.56
N PHE A 59 -5.53 0.04 -10.46
CA PHE A 59 -4.47 0.49 -11.35
C PHE A 59 -4.94 1.64 -12.25
N MET A 60 -6.21 1.62 -12.66
CA MET A 60 -6.82 2.62 -13.54
C MET A 60 -7.25 3.89 -12.82
N GLU A 61 -7.50 3.80 -11.52
CA GLU A 61 -7.80 4.92 -10.62
C GLU A 61 -6.52 5.63 -10.15
N ALA A 62 -5.36 4.96 -10.20
CA ALA A 62 -4.07 5.59 -9.90
C ALA A 62 -3.87 6.82 -10.79
N HIS A 63 -3.96 7.99 -10.16
CA HIS A 63 -3.75 9.28 -10.82
C HIS A 63 -2.30 9.41 -11.28
N ASP A 64 -2.07 10.06 -12.43
CA ASP A 64 -0.73 10.55 -12.79
C ASP A 64 -0.41 11.73 -11.84
N GLU A 65 0.12 11.43 -10.66
CA GLU A 65 0.51 12.43 -9.66
C GLU A 65 1.67 13.29 -10.21
N GLU A 66 1.59 14.61 -10.07
CA GLU A 66 2.55 15.52 -10.68
C GLU A 66 3.94 15.30 -10.02
N PRO A 67 5.03 15.08 -10.80
CA PRO A 67 6.33 14.65 -10.26
C PRO A 67 6.89 15.58 -9.17
N ALA A 68 6.51 16.86 -9.20
CA ALA A 68 6.92 17.86 -8.21
C ALA A 68 6.29 17.63 -6.83
N GLU A 69 5.05 17.15 -6.76
CA GLU A 69 4.35 16.88 -5.49
C GLU A 69 4.88 15.60 -4.83
N LEU A 70 5.19 14.58 -5.64
CA LEU A 70 5.82 13.34 -5.18
C LEU A 70 7.19 13.61 -4.57
N ASP A 71 8.02 14.45 -5.20
CA ASP A 71 9.35 14.81 -4.70
C ASP A 71 9.28 15.64 -3.41
N ALA A 72 8.33 16.58 -3.32
CA ALA A 72 8.08 17.36 -2.12
C ALA A 72 7.61 16.47 -0.96
N LEU A 73 6.71 15.51 -1.24
CA LEU A 73 6.23 14.54 -0.27
C LEU A 73 7.36 13.62 0.20
N LYS A 74 8.19 13.11 -0.73
CA LYS A 74 9.35 12.27 -0.43
C LYS A 74 10.33 12.98 0.50
N ARG A 75 10.64 14.26 0.24
CA ARG A 75 11.48 15.08 1.14
C ARG A 75 10.86 15.29 2.51
N ARG A 76 9.56 15.56 2.59
CA ARG A 76 8.84 15.75 3.86
C ARG A 76 8.83 14.46 4.69
N LEU A 77 8.61 13.31 4.05
CA LEU A 77 8.66 12.00 4.71
C LEU A 77 10.08 11.69 5.21
N GLN A 78 11.12 11.94 4.41
CA GLN A 78 12.52 11.78 4.83
C GLN A 78 12.90 12.64 6.04
N ILE A 79 12.34 13.84 6.16
CA ILE A 79 12.59 14.74 7.30
C ILE A 79 11.79 14.31 8.53
N ALA A 80 10.51 13.94 8.35
CA ALA A 80 9.62 13.55 9.45
C ALA A 80 9.98 12.17 10.03
N VAL A 81 10.60 11.33 9.23
CA VAL A 81 10.99 9.96 9.56
C VAL A 81 12.52 9.92 9.48
N GLN A 82 13.22 10.29 10.56
CA GLN A 82 14.67 10.06 10.72
C GLN A 82 14.96 8.54 10.82
N PHE A 83 14.55 7.76 9.82
CA PHE A 83 15.04 6.43 9.57
C PHE A 83 16.11 6.54 8.49
N ASP A 84 17.22 5.84 8.69
CA ASP A 84 18.30 5.81 7.73
C ASP A 84 17.79 5.18 6.43
N THR A 85 17.49 6.01 5.44
CA THR A 85 16.89 5.61 4.16
C THR A 85 17.78 4.67 3.35
N ARG A 86 19.03 4.47 3.78
CA ARG A 86 19.96 3.48 3.22
C ARG A 86 19.52 2.03 3.51
N ILE A 87 18.69 1.80 4.54
CA ILE A 87 18.14 0.47 4.89
C ILE A 87 16.92 0.12 4.03
N LEU A 88 16.24 1.14 3.47
CA LEU A 88 15.05 0.96 2.62
C LEU A 88 15.38 0.52 1.19
N ASP A 89 16.63 0.72 0.73
CA ASP A 89 17.11 0.31 -0.61
C ASP A 89 17.57 -1.16 -0.67
N ALA A 90 17.58 -1.86 0.46
CA ALA A 90 17.64 -3.31 0.44
C ALA A 90 16.21 -3.82 0.28
N ASP A 91 15.87 -4.37 -0.89
CA ASP A 91 14.58 -4.97 -1.26
C ASP A 91 14.00 -5.98 -0.25
N ASN A 92 14.75 -6.32 0.78
CA ASN A 92 14.49 -7.32 1.82
C ASN A 92 14.39 -6.72 3.24
N GLY A 93 14.72 -5.43 3.44
CA GLY A 93 14.81 -4.80 4.77
C GLY A 93 13.51 -4.17 5.29
N GLN A 94 12.57 -3.82 4.40
CA GLN A 94 11.37 -3.07 4.77
C GLN A 94 10.31 -3.91 5.51
N GLU A 95 10.18 -5.20 5.16
CA GLU A 95 9.30 -6.14 5.86
C GLU A 95 9.79 -6.39 7.29
N TRP A 96 11.12 -6.49 7.47
CA TRP A 96 11.74 -6.61 8.79
C TRP A 96 11.46 -5.41 9.69
N VAL A 97 11.52 -4.18 9.18
CA VAL A 97 11.21 -2.98 9.99
C VAL A 97 9.74 -2.97 10.45
N LEU A 98 8.80 -3.38 9.61
CA LEU A 98 7.38 -3.43 9.99
C LEU A 98 7.09 -4.56 11.01
N HIS A 99 7.82 -5.67 10.95
CA HIS A 99 7.66 -6.80 11.87
C HIS A 99 8.46 -6.66 13.17
N GLN A 100 9.69 -6.15 13.11
CA GLN A 100 10.59 -6.01 14.25
C GLN A 100 10.36 -4.68 14.99
N GLU A 101 10.00 -3.61 14.26
CA GLU A 101 9.77 -2.27 14.80
C GLU A 101 8.32 -1.79 14.67
N GLY A 102 7.36 -2.70 14.52
CA GLY A 102 5.95 -2.35 14.34
C GLY A 102 5.40 -1.42 15.44
N LYS A 103 5.95 -1.51 16.65
CA LYS A 103 5.63 -0.59 17.76
C LYS A 103 6.07 0.85 17.55
N LEU A 104 7.23 1.06 16.92
CA LEU A 104 7.72 2.40 16.59
C LEU A 104 6.89 2.99 15.44
N VAL A 105 6.63 2.20 14.40
CA VAL A 105 5.84 2.62 13.24
C VAL A 105 4.41 2.99 13.64
N VAL A 106 3.73 2.17 14.43
CA VAL A 106 2.40 2.48 14.98
C VAL A 106 2.42 3.77 15.81
N GLY A 107 3.49 3.99 16.58
CA GLY A 107 3.68 5.22 17.36
C GLY A 107 3.81 6.46 16.48
N ILE A 108 4.54 6.38 15.36
CA ILE A 108 4.70 7.48 14.40
C ILE A 108 3.37 7.80 13.73
N ILE A 109 2.67 6.78 13.22
CA ILE A 109 1.36 6.96 12.57
C ILE A 109 0.38 7.63 13.54
N THR A 110 0.31 7.16 14.79
CA THR A 110 -0.57 7.73 15.82
C THR A 110 -0.26 9.21 16.07
N LYS A 111 1.03 9.60 16.11
CA LYS A 111 1.44 10.99 16.27
C LYS A 111 1.13 11.86 15.05
N ALA A 112 1.09 11.27 13.86
CA ALA A 112 0.79 11.96 12.60
C ALA A 112 -0.71 12.15 12.32
N ILE A 113 -1.61 11.50 13.08
CA ILE A 113 -3.07 11.68 12.96
C ILE A 113 -3.43 13.16 13.15
N THR A 114 -3.88 13.80 12.07
CA THR A 114 -4.14 15.24 12.02
C THR A 114 -5.31 15.69 12.88
N PRO A 115 -6.45 14.97 12.96
CA PRO A 115 -7.52 15.33 13.89
C PRO A 115 -7.11 15.01 15.33
N ALA A 116 -6.79 16.04 16.12
CA ALA A 116 -6.41 15.89 17.54
C ALA A 116 -7.42 15.08 18.38
N PRO A 117 -8.75 15.23 18.21
CA PRO A 117 -9.73 14.39 18.92
C PRO A 117 -9.57 12.90 18.61
N LEU A 118 -9.31 12.56 17.34
CA LEU A 118 -9.10 11.18 16.89
C LEU A 118 -7.78 10.63 17.44
N GLN A 119 -6.70 11.41 17.41
CA GLN A 119 -5.42 11.03 17.99
C GLN A 119 -5.55 10.69 19.49
N VAL A 120 -6.27 11.52 20.26
CA VAL A 120 -6.51 11.27 21.69
C VAL A 120 -7.34 10.00 21.89
N ALA A 121 -8.37 9.77 21.07
CA ALA A 121 -9.18 8.56 21.14
C ALA A 121 -8.35 7.30 20.85
N VAL A 122 -7.53 7.32 19.81
CA VAL A 122 -6.61 6.22 19.44
C VAL A 122 -5.61 5.95 20.56
N THR A 123 -5.05 7.01 21.17
CA THR A 123 -4.10 6.89 22.29
C THR A 123 -4.77 6.30 23.54
N LYS A 124 -6.03 6.65 23.81
CA LYS A 124 -6.82 6.03 24.90
C LYS A 124 -7.11 4.56 24.63
N GLN A 125 -7.49 4.20 23.40
CA GLN A 125 -7.73 2.82 23.00
C GLN A 125 -6.48 1.95 23.18
N PHE A 126 -5.31 2.51 22.96
CA PHE A 126 -4.05 1.84 23.25
C PHE A 126 -3.82 1.55 24.73
N GLN A 127 -4.41 2.25 25.68
CA GLN A 127 -4.26 1.89 27.10
C GLN A 127 -4.98 0.59 27.48
N LEU A 128 -5.90 0.10 26.64
CA LEU A 128 -6.64 -1.13 26.88
C LEU A 128 -5.76 -2.36 26.60
N GLN A 129 -5.76 -3.33 27.53
CA GLN A 129 -5.00 -4.59 27.40
C GLN A 129 -5.42 -5.41 26.17
N GLN A 130 -6.68 -5.31 25.76
CA GLN A 130 -7.21 -6.00 24.57
C GLN A 130 -6.55 -5.52 23.27
N ASN A 131 -6.06 -4.28 23.24
CA ASN A 131 -5.45 -3.65 22.06
C ASN A 131 -3.91 -3.79 22.04
N LYS A 132 -3.33 -4.62 22.92
CA LYS A 132 -1.87 -4.81 23.01
C LYS A 132 -1.26 -5.30 21.70
N VAL A 133 -1.99 -6.14 20.96
CA VAL A 133 -1.54 -6.69 19.68
C VAL A 133 -1.54 -5.62 18.58
N LEU A 134 -2.49 -4.70 18.59
CA LEU A 134 -2.56 -3.58 17.63
C LEU A 134 -1.34 -2.66 17.74
N LYS A 135 -0.76 -2.53 18.93
CA LYS A 135 0.43 -1.68 19.13
C LYS A 135 1.68 -2.20 18.45
N ALA A 136 1.77 -3.49 18.15
CA ALA A 136 2.97 -4.11 17.59
C ALA A 136 2.77 -4.53 16.12
N ASP A 137 1.54 -4.53 15.64
CA ASP A 137 1.17 -4.98 14.30
C ASP A 137 0.62 -3.79 13.51
N VAL A 138 1.49 -3.22 12.67
CA VAL A 138 1.17 -2.07 11.81
C VAL A 138 -0.03 -2.36 10.92
N PHE A 139 -0.10 -3.58 10.39
CA PHE A 139 -1.13 -4.00 9.46
C PHE A 139 -2.50 -4.10 10.14
N ARG A 140 -2.57 -4.73 11.33
CA ARG A 140 -3.82 -4.77 12.12
C ARG A 140 -4.24 -3.40 12.64
N PHE A 141 -3.28 -2.55 13.01
CA PHE A 141 -3.57 -1.19 13.45
C PHE A 141 -4.23 -0.35 12.35
N ILE A 142 -3.68 -0.37 11.13
CA ILE A 142 -4.23 0.41 10.03
C ILE A 142 -5.61 -0.12 9.61
N LYS A 143 -5.82 -1.45 9.64
CA LYS A 143 -7.15 -2.03 9.42
C LYS A 143 -8.17 -1.62 10.49
N TRP A 144 -7.76 -1.43 11.73
CA TRP A 144 -8.63 -1.00 12.84
C TRP A 144 -8.97 0.50 12.79
N LEU A 145 -8.11 1.33 12.19
CA LEU A 145 -8.34 2.77 12.04
C LEU A 145 -9.39 3.14 10.99
N ARG A 146 -9.62 2.24 10.01
CA ARG A 146 -10.61 2.41 8.95
C ARG A 146 -11.99 2.00 9.44
#